data_AF-A0A166B7N6-F1
#
_entry.id   AF-A0A166B7N6-F1
#
_cell.length_a   1.000
_cell.length_b   1.000
_cell.length_c   1.000
_cell.angle_alpha   90.00
_cell.angle_beta   90.00
_cell.angle_gamma   90.00
#
_symmetry.space_group_name_H-M   'P 1'
#
loop_
_entity.id
_entity.type
_entity.pdbx_description
1 polymer ?
#
loop_
_entity_poly.entity_id
_entity_poly.type
_entity_poly.pdbx_seq_one_letter_code
_entity_poly.pdbx_strand_id
1 'polypeptide(L)'
;MLSSSSSWRIKASGITAACAIILLTFWYHDSEAVCRIANGRRFCADRDQPPNLASSGHLNAPNSFKHRNIAIATTFGYHFDVWLPVAWTLQRIMRGVEGGAVQVYAQTPFAHGFGEISDNLGLYRGSIKDYEAIIADLRANEGDGGIDMVIFPTSIIDLRHYGKQLLEAWDARDEAHKFTVVALTHHAAEKDWMVLFAPLARRGALRLLTISDHVSRAFQELLREFADSSDPEFHSAGFQQVLVDTHVPILNISTSSTRSSGRLSNVAIQGSFSTDSRDFIRIFARLIQSLHEHPRMWGYHPSVDGSPFTENTRVADPFKLHLVGHGWIDIPNELKNVIVFHAELKYHDFYNVMASMDLCLPAFRADDYYYNATASSTVVMCSQLNTPMLVTQRFRDAYTYLDDDRVLVTHPAVMSEVDAIKAFRTQDASDFLASDPSKLGLTMGSNSGVRRAVENMLRQGWTRPTAGFEEWKRGVWANNDAAMVRILSDAR
;
A
#
# COMPACT_ATOMS: atom_id res chain seq x y z
N MET A 1 11.04 13.97 58.66
CA MET A 1 9.76 14.68 58.45
C MET A 1 9.36 14.50 57.00
N LEU A 2 8.18 13.90 56.80
CA LEU A 2 7.54 13.54 55.53
C LEU A 2 6.87 14.74 54.87
N SER A 3 6.73 14.70 53.54
CA SER A 3 5.52 15.00 52.74
C SER A 3 5.91 15.49 51.32
N SER A 4 5.80 14.67 50.27
CA SER A 4 4.59 14.33 49.50
C SER A 4 4.15 15.41 48.49
N SER A 5 4.38 15.17 47.19
CA SER A 5 3.37 15.39 46.13
C SER A 5 3.79 14.74 44.79
N SER A 6 3.30 13.52 44.52
CA SER A 6 3.30 12.92 43.18
C SER A 6 2.11 11.97 43.02
N SER A 7 0.91 12.51 42.74
CA SER A 7 -0.21 11.65 42.35
C SER A 7 -1.15 12.21 41.27
N TRP A 8 -0.86 13.39 40.73
CA TRP A 8 -1.76 14.04 39.76
C TRP A 8 -1.46 13.76 38.27
N ARG A 9 -0.27 13.25 37.92
CA ARG A 9 0.10 13.05 36.50
C ARG A 9 -0.25 11.68 35.91
N ILE A 10 -0.63 10.69 36.74
CA ILE A 10 -0.93 9.32 36.25
C ILE A 10 -2.41 9.15 35.89
N LYS A 11 -3.32 9.99 36.40
CA LYS A 11 -4.77 9.85 36.14
C LYS A 11 -5.26 10.55 34.86
N ALA A 12 -4.52 11.52 34.32
CA ALA A 12 -4.95 12.23 33.10
C ALA A 12 -4.75 11.40 31.82
N SER A 13 -3.74 10.53 31.76
CA SER A 13 -3.43 9.72 30.58
C SER A 13 -4.39 8.54 30.38
N GLY A 14 -4.97 8.01 31.46
CA GLY A 14 -5.92 6.88 31.39
C GLY A 14 -7.31 7.26 30.90
N ILE A 15 -7.73 8.52 31.11
CA ILE A 15 -9.08 8.99 30.74
C ILE A 15 -9.16 9.32 29.24
N THR A 16 -8.09 9.84 28.64
CA THR A 16 -8.06 10.14 27.19
C THR A 16 -8.02 8.88 26.33
N ALA A 17 -7.31 7.83 26.78
CA ALA A 17 -7.27 6.54 26.10
C ALA A 17 -8.61 5.79 26.19
N ALA A 18 -9.27 5.84 27.36
CA ALA A 18 -10.60 5.26 27.53
C ALA A 18 -11.67 5.99 26.69
N CYS A 19 -11.62 7.32 26.57
CA CYS A 19 -12.54 8.08 25.72
C CYS A 19 -12.34 7.82 24.22
N ALA A 20 -11.10 7.58 23.76
CA ALA A 20 -10.83 7.21 22.36
C ALA A 20 -11.35 5.80 22.03
N ILE A 21 -11.23 4.84 22.95
CA ILE A 21 -11.74 3.47 22.78
C ILE A 21 -13.28 3.43 22.85
N ILE A 22 -13.89 4.26 23.72
CA ILE A 22 -15.35 4.38 23.84
C ILE A 22 -15.95 5.10 22.61
N LEU A 23 -15.29 6.12 22.05
CA LEU A 23 -15.76 6.77 20.82
C LEU A 23 -15.64 5.86 19.58
N LEU A 24 -14.62 4.99 19.52
CA LEU A 24 -14.50 3.97 18.48
C LEU A 24 -15.53 2.84 18.60
N THR A 25 -16.00 2.52 19.80
CA THR A 25 -17.02 1.48 20.02
C THR A 25 -18.46 2.01 19.91
N PHE A 26 -18.73 3.27 20.24
CA PHE A 26 -20.08 3.86 20.14
C PHE A 26 -20.49 4.31 18.73
N TRP A 27 -19.56 4.40 17.78
CA TRP A 27 -19.88 4.67 16.37
C TRP A 27 -20.32 3.41 15.58
N TYR A 28 -20.33 2.23 16.23
CA TYR A 28 -20.49 0.93 15.57
C TYR A 28 -21.88 0.29 15.72
N HIS A 29 -22.88 1.04 16.17
CA HIS A 29 -24.24 0.54 16.39
C HIS A 29 -25.30 1.30 15.58
N ASP A 30 -25.17 1.36 14.24
CA ASP A 30 -26.34 1.70 13.40
C ASP A 30 -26.24 1.28 11.93
N SER A 31 -25.95 -0.01 11.65
CA SER A 31 -26.05 -0.52 10.26
C SER A 31 -26.66 -1.91 10.08
N GLU A 32 -27.20 -2.53 11.14
CA GLU A 32 -27.90 -3.83 11.01
C GLU A 32 -29.34 -3.72 10.48
N ALA A 33 -29.92 -2.52 10.36
CA ALA A 33 -31.32 -2.35 9.99
C ALA A 33 -31.61 -2.32 8.47
N VAL A 34 -30.60 -2.34 7.58
CA VAL A 34 -30.83 -2.11 6.12
C VAL A 34 -30.65 -3.37 5.26
N CYS A 35 -30.19 -4.50 5.79
CA CYS A 35 -29.91 -5.69 4.97
C CYS A 35 -31.07 -6.72 4.83
N ARG A 36 -32.29 -6.41 5.32
CA ARG A 36 -33.44 -7.34 5.26
C ARG A 36 -34.51 -7.04 4.20
N ILE A 37 -34.29 -6.11 3.25
CA ILE A 37 -35.36 -5.73 2.29
C ILE A 37 -35.01 -5.91 0.79
N ALA A 38 -33.79 -6.29 0.41
CA ALA A 38 -33.48 -6.49 -1.02
C ALA A 38 -33.53 -7.97 -1.43
N ASN A 39 -34.74 -8.45 -1.74
CA ASN A 39 -34.98 -9.71 -2.44
C ASN A 39 -34.31 -9.73 -3.82
N GLY A 40 -33.52 -10.77 -4.05
CA GLY A 40 -33.46 -11.52 -5.32
C GLY A 40 -33.10 -10.74 -6.58
N ARG A 41 -31.83 -10.83 -6.99
CA ARG A 41 -31.46 -11.00 -8.41
C ARG A 41 -30.09 -11.65 -8.52
N ARG A 42 -30.08 -12.85 -9.12
CA ARG A 42 -28.91 -13.43 -9.77
C ARG A 42 -28.36 -12.39 -10.75
N PHE A 43 -27.12 -11.95 -10.55
CA PHE A 43 -26.33 -11.34 -11.60
C PHE A 43 -25.15 -12.26 -11.90
N CYS A 44 -25.06 -12.58 -13.18
CA CYS A 44 -24.18 -13.53 -13.85
C CYS A 44 -22.70 -13.29 -13.47
N ALA A 45 -21.88 -14.29 -13.14
CA ALA A 45 -21.37 -15.34 -14.03
C ALA A 45 -20.81 -14.74 -15.35
N ASP A 46 -19.54 -15.03 -15.62
CA ASP A 46 -18.68 -14.59 -16.73
C ASP A 46 -17.95 -13.24 -16.59
N ARG A 47 -16.89 -13.27 -15.78
CA ARG A 47 -15.61 -12.63 -16.14
C ARG A 47 -14.49 -13.55 -15.69
N ASP A 48 -14.10 -14.45 -16.59
CA ASP A 48 -12.84 -15.15 -16.51
C ASP A 48 -11.72 -14.12 -16.32
N GLN A 49 -11.13 -14.06 -15.12
CA GLN A 49 -9.69 -13.82 -15.05
C GLN A 49 -9.06 -14.84 -16.00
N PRO A 50 -8.13 -14.46 -16.88
CA PRO A 50 -7.58 -15.40 -17.85
C PRO A 50 -7.15 -16.67 -17.09
N PRO A 51 -7.79 -17.83 -17.33
CA PRO A 51 -7.37 -19.10 -16.73
C PRO A 51 -5.95 -19.47 -17.17
N ASN A 52 -5.43 -18.74 -18.15
CA ASN A 52 -4.17 -18.90 -18.81
C ASN A 52 -3.38 -17.59 -18.75
N LEU A 53 -2.81 -17.26 -17.59
CA LEU A 53 -1.38 -16.99 -17.62
C LEU A 53 -0.76 -18.33 -18.05
N ALA A 54 -0.68 -18.52 -19.37
CA ALA A 54 -0.11 -19.69 -19.98
C ALA A 54 1.21 -19.96 -19.27
N SER A 55 1.35 -21.18 -18.77
CA SER A 55 2.56 -21.79 -18.23
C SER A 55 3.80 -21.26 -18.93
N SER A 56 4.37 -20.17 -18.42
CA SER A 56 5.65 -19.65 -18.91
C SER A 56 6.71 -20.57 -18.34
N GLY A 57 6.98 -21.64 -19.08
CA GLY A 57 7.93 -22.68 -18.73
C GLY A 57 7.34 -23.73 -17.80
N HIS A 58 7.51 -24.99 -18.18
CA HIS A 58 7.55 -26.12 -17.26
C HIS A 58 8.58 -25.83 -16.15
N LEU A 59 8.20 -25.11 -15.10
CA LEU A 59 8.73 -25.43 -13.78
C LEU A 59 8.18 -26.83 -13.51
N ASN A 60 9.02 -27.85 -13.71
CA ASN A 60 8.73 -29.23 -13.31
C ASN A 60 8.04 -29.17 -11.96
N ALA A 61 6.77 -29.61 -11.90
CA ALA A 61 5.97 -29.54 -10.68
C ALA A 61 6.80 -30.15 -9.54
N PRO A 62 7.27 -29.37 -8.56
CA PRO A 62 8.12 -29.91 -7.53
C PRO A 62 7.19 -30.66 -6.59
N ASN A 63 7.19 -31.99 -6.68
CA ASN A 63 6.77 -32.85 -5.57
C ASN A 63 7.66 -32.66 -4.31
N SER A 64 8.37 -31.52 -4.19
CA SER A 64 9.50 -31.29 -3.30
C SER A 64 9.48 -29.90 -2.65
N PHE A 65 8.35 -29.18 -2.58
CA PHE A 65 8.28 -28.06 -1.65
C PHE A 65 8.48 -28.57 -0.23
N LYS A 66 9.33 -27.86 0.51
CA LYS A 66 9.61 -28.15 1.92
C LYS A 66 8.39 -27.82 2.77
N HIS A 67 7.75 -26.69 2.46
CA HIS A 67 6.54 -26.23 3.14
C HIS A 67 5.32 -26.55 2.30
N ARG A 68 4.40 -27.34 2.85
CA ARG A 68 3.19 -27.81 2.17
C ARG A 68 1.93 -27.43 2.91
N ASN A 69 1.97 -27.25 4.22
CA ASN A 69 0.80 -26.90 5.01
C ASN A 69 0.99 -25.52 5.64
N ILE A 70 0.45 -24.52 4.96
CA ILE A 70 0.71 -23.11 5.24
C ILE A 70 -0.49 -22.50 5.93
N ALA A 71 -0.25 -21.78 7.02
CA ALA A 71 -1.24 -20.94 7.67
C ALA A 71 -0.93 -19.46 7.43
N ILE A 72 -1.92 -18.69 7.00
CA ILE A 72 -1.88 -17.23 7.03
C ILE A 72 -2.79 -16.80 8.18
N ALA A 73 -2.22 -16.11 9.17
CA ALA A 73 -2.95 -15.73 10.38
C ALA A 73 -2.78 -14.25 10.67
N THR A 74 -3.87 -13.55 10.94
CA THR A 74 -3.83 -12.17 11.41
C THR A 74 -4.93 -11.89 12.43
N THR A 75 -4.56 -11.15 13.46
CA THR A 75 -5.49 -10.55 14.44
C THR A 75 -6.03 -9.20 13.99
N PHE A 76 -5.41 -8.62 12.95
CA PHE A 76 -5.74 -7.27 12.51
C PHE A 76 -6.92 -7.29 11.55
N GLY A 77 -7.99 -6.59 11.91
CA GLY A 77 -9.22 -6.47 11.10
C GLY A 77 -9.10 -5.59 9.85
N TYR A 78 -7.89 -5.36 9.32
CA TYR A 78 -7.62 -4.53 8.14
C TYR A 78 -6.48 -5.12 7.30
N HIS A 79 -6.02 -4.39 6.26
CA HIS A 79 -4.98 -4.81 5.31
C HIS A 79 -5.32 -6.07 4.49
N PHE A 80 -6.61 -6.33 4.26
CA PHE A 80 -7.08 -7.42 3.40
C PHE A 80 -6.50 -7.34 1.99
N ASP A 81 -6.34 -6.12 1.46
CA ASP A 81 -5.72 -5.79 0.18
C ASP A 81 -4.20 -6.04 0.12
N VAL A 82 -3.58 -6.41 1.24
CA VAL A 82 -2.17 -6.79 1.34
C VAL A 82 -2.01 -8.31 1.42
N TRP A 83 -2.74 -8.95 2.33
CA TRP A 83 -2.50 -10.37 2.65
C TRP A 83 -3.28 -11.36 1.81
N LEU A 84 -4.47 -11.00 1.31
CA LEU A 84 -5.19 -11.85 0.35
C LEU A 84 -4.46 -11.99 -0.99
N PRO A 85 -3.73 -10.99 -1.52
CA PRO A 85 -2.78 -11.21 -2.61
C PRO A 85 -1.74 -12.30 -2.35
N VAL A 86 -1.23 -12.42 -1.12
CA VAL A 86 -0.31 -13.50 -0.72
C VAL A 86 -1.05 -14.84 -0.73
N ALA A 87 -2.24 -14.91 -0.13
CA ALA A 87 -3.08 -16.11 -0.14
C ALA A 87 -3.38 -16.59 -1.57
N TRP A 88 -3.75 -15.66 -2.46
CA TRP A 88 -4.01 -15.92 -3.87
C TRP A 88 -2.79 -16.49 -4.60
N THR A 89 -1.61 -15.90 -4.36
CA THR A 89 -0.34 -16.36 -4.95
C THR A 89 -0.01 -17.78 -4.49
N LEU A 90 -0.13 -18.05 -3.19
CA LEU A 90 0.12 -19.37 -2.62
C LEU A 90 -0.86 -20.42 -3.14
N GLN A 91 -2.17 -20.16 -3.17
CA GLN A 91 -3.15 -21.11 -3.71
C GLN A 91 -2.90 -21.44 -5.18
N ARG A 92 -2.41 -20.46 -5.97
CA ARG A 92 -2.05 -20.68 -7.37
C ARG A 92 -0.82 -21.57 -7.52
N ILE A 93 0.23 -21.34 -6.74
CA ILE A 93 1.49 -22.11 -6.78
C ILE A 93 1.31 -23.53 -6.22
N MET A 94 0.54 -23.65 -5.13
CA MET A 94 0.29 -24.92 -4.45
C MET A 94 -0.73 -25.81 -5.17
N ARG A 95 -1.32 -25.34 -6.27
CA ARG A 95 -2.31 -26.10 -7.02
C ARG A 95 -1.69 -27.39 -7.59
N GLY A 96 -2.16 -28.54 -7.10
CA GLY A 96 -1.70 -29.85 -7.54
C GLY A 96 -0.49 -30.39 -6.78
N VAL A 97 -0.01 -29.67 -5.75
CA VAL A 97 1.00 -30.20 -4.82
C VAL A 97 0.34 -31.22 -3.89
N GLU A 98 0.82 -32.45 -3.89
CA GLU A 98 0.30 -33.52 -3.03
C GLU A 98 0.48 -33.16 -1.55
N GLY A 99 -0.64 -33.23 -0.79
CA GLY A 99 -0.68 -32.81 0.61
C GLY A 99 -0.60 -31.29 0.83
N GLY A 100 -0.60 -30.48 -0.24
CA GLY A 100 -0.55 -29.03 -0.15
C GLY A 100 -1.85 -28.41 0.37
N ALA A 101 -1.75 -27.55 1.38
CA ALA A 101 -2.87 -26.82 1.97
C ALA A 101 -2.49 -25.36 2.31
N VAL A 102 -3.41 -24.44 2.05
CA VAL A 102 -3.32 -23.04 2.46
C VAL A 102 -4.54 -22.70 3.31
N GLN A 103 -4.31 -22.42 4.59
CA GLN A 103 -5.34 -22.15 5.59
C GLN A 103 -5.29 -20.67 5.98
N VAL A 104 -6.44 -20.03 6.16
CA VAL A 104 -6.54 -18.62 6.56
C VAL A 104 -7.26 -18.49 7.89
N TYR A 105 -6.67 -17.72 8.80
CA TYR A 105 -7.16 -17.42 10.15
C TYR A 105 -7.28 -15.90 10.28
N ALA A 106 -8.51 -15.38 10.29
CA ALA A 106 -8.75 -13.94 10.28
C ALA A 106 -10.13 -13.61 10.87
N GLN A 107 -10.29 -12.35 11.29
CA GLN A 107 -11.60 -11.83 11.67
C GLN A 107 -12.54 -11.79 10.45
N THR A 108 -13.76 -12.30 10.62
CA THR A 108 -14.84 -12.21 9.62
C THR A 108 -16.13 -11.64 10.24
N PRO A 109 -16.99 -10.95 9.48
CA PRO A 109 -16.81 -10.57 8.07
C PRO A 109 -15.68 -9.54 7.86
N PHE A 110 -15.10 -9.49 6.66
CA PHE A 110 -14.06 -8.49 6.35
C PHE A 110 -14.64 -7.07 6.37
N ALA A 111 -13.93 -6.16 7.04
CA ALA A 111 -14.37 -4.78 7.21
C ALA A 111 -14.49 -4.04 5.86
N HIS A 112 -15.27 -2.97 5.87
CA HIS A 112 -15.47 -2.06 4.72
C HIS A 112 -15.92 -2.74 3.42
N GLY A 113 -16.54 -3.93 3.51
CA GLY A 113 -17.07 -4.68 2.38
C GLY A 113 -16.02 -5.43 1.56
N PHE A 114 -14.79 -5.63 2.07
CA PHE A 114 -13.73 -6.30 1.30
C PHE A 114 -14.06 -7.77 0.95
N GLY A 115 -14.99 -8.40 1.69
CA GLY A 115 -15.46 -9.75 1.40
C GLY A 115 -15.95 -9.91 -0.04
N GLU A 116 -16.78 -8.98 -0.52
CA GLU A 116 -17.30 -9.01 -1.89
C GLU A 116 -16.19 -8.91 -2.95
N ILE A 117 -15.16 -8.10 -2.68
CA ILE A 117 -13.99 -7.96 -3.57
C ILE A 117 -13.19 -9.27 -3.59
N SER A 118 -12.94 -9.84 -2.42
CA SER A 118 -12.24 -11.11 -2.27
C SER A 118 -12.95 -12.23 -3.03
N ASP A 119 -14.27 -12.33 -2.90
CA ASP A 119 -15.09 -13.33 -3.55
C ASP A 119 -15.09 -13.15 -5.08
N ASN A 120 -15.30 -11.91 -5.55
CA ASN A 120 -15.32 -11.58 -6.98
C ASN A 120 -13.97 -11.86 -7.67
N LEU A 121 -12.85 -11.62 -6.98
CA LEU A 121 -11.51 -11.88 -7.52
C LEU A 121 -11.02 -13.31 -7.24
N GLY A 122 -11.75 -14.08 -6.43
CA GLY A 122 -11.35 -15.42 -6.02
C GLY A 122 -10.00 -15.45 -5.29
N LEU A 123 -9.73 -14.46 -4.42
CA LEU A 123 -8.43 -14.30 -3.75
C LEU A 123 -8.11 -15.44 -2.78
N TYR A 124 -9.14 -16.05 -2.21
CA TYR A 124 -9.00 -17.24 -1.38
C TYR A 124 -10.16 -18.20 -1.59
N ARG A 125 -9.86 -19.49 -1.69
CA ARG A 125 -10.82 -20.59 -1.81
C ARG A 125 -10.66 -21.52 -0.61
N GLY A 126 -11.53 -21.36 0.38
CA GLY A 126 -11.51 -22.16 1.60
C GLY A 126 -12.37 -21.52 2.69
N SER A 127 -12.57 -22.24 3.79
CA SER A 127 -13.17 -21.66 4.99
C SER A 127 -12.13 -20.81 5.71
N ILE A 128 -12.48 -19.55 6.01
CA ILE A 128 -11.70 -18.72 6.91
C ILE A 128 -12.02 -19.16 8.34
N LYS A 129 -10.99 -19.54 9.09
CA LYS A 129 -11.09 -19.90 10.50
C LYS A 129 -11.02 -18.65 11.36
N ASP A 130 -11.57 -18.75 12.57
CA ASP A 130 -11.38 -17.71 13.59
C ASP A 130 -9.88 -17.54 13.88
N TYR A 131 -9.44 -16.29 14.05
CA TYR A 131 -8.02 -15.99 14.22
C TYR A 131 -7.46 -16.62 15.51
N GLU A 132 -8.27 -16.78 16.56
CA GLU A 132 -7.86 -17.39 17.83
C GLU A 132 -7.54 -18.89 17.70
N ALA A 133 -8.03 -19.56 16.64
CA ALA A 133 -7.85 -21.00 16.46
C ALA A 133 -6.42 -21.41 16.07
N ILE A 134 -5.59 -20.47 15.58
CA ILE A 134 -4.28 -20.80 15.00
C ILE A 134 -3.34 -21.53 15.96
N ILE A 135 -3.30 -21.13 17.23
CA ILE A 135 -2.40 -21.76 18.21
C ILE A 135 -2.86 -23.18 18.54
N ALA A 136 -4.17 -23.40 18.65
CA ALA A 136 -4.71 -24.74 18.89
C ALA A 136 -4.37 -25.66 17.71
N ASP A 137 -4.56 -25.20 16.48
CA ASP A 137 -4.28 -25.98 15.27
C ASP A 137 -2.77 -26.26 15.08
N LEU A 138 -1.89 -25.33 15.49
CA LEU A 138 -0.44 -25.56 15.52
C LEU A 138 -0.02 -26.68 16.48
N ARG A 139 -0.74 -26.86 17.58
CA ARG A 139 -0.49 -27.88 18.63
C ARG A 139 -1.23 -29.20 18.36
N ALA A 140 -2.29 -29.18 17.55
CA ALA A 140 -3.11 -30.36 17.28
C ALA A 140 -2.40 -31.41 16.41
N ASN A 141 -1.52 -30.97 15.50
CA ASN A 141 -0.68 -31.86 14.70
C ASN A 141 0.76 -31.35 14.68
N GLU A 142 1.60 -31.98 15.51
CA GLU A 142 3.02 -31.64 15.66
C GLU A 142 3.94 -32.48 14.75
N GLY A 143 3.41 -33.48 14.05
CA GLY A 143 4.15 -34.38 13.17
C GLY A 143 3.87 -34.16 11.69
N ASP A 144 3.96 -35.24 10.90
CA ASP A 144 3.68 -35.21 9.47
C ASP A 144 2.28 -34.65 9.15
N GLY A 145 2.25 -33.70 8.21
CA GLY A 145 1.03 -33.00 7.82
C GLY A 145 0.58 -31.89 8.78
N GLY A 146 1.35 -31.60 9.84
CA GLY A 146 1.17 -30.40 10.66
C GLY A 146 1.45 -29.12 9.86
N ILE A 147 1.02 -27.96 10.37
CA ILE A 147 1.36 -26.66 9.77
C ILE A 147 2.87 -26.47 9.83
N ASP A 148 3.53 -26.33 8.69
CA ASP A 148 4.99 -26.22 8.55
C ASP A 148 5.45 -24.78 8.24
N MET A 149 4.52 -23.90 7.88
CA MET A 149 4.77 -22.47 7.70
C MET A 149 3.61 -21.63 8.23
N VAL A 150 3.94 -20.57 8.97
CA VAL A 150 2.99 -19.55 9.42
C VAL A 150 3.39 -18.19 8.86
N ILE A 151 2.48 -17.54 8.15
CA ILE A 151 2.66 -16.19 7.61
C ILE A 151 1.83 -15.24 8.46
N PHE A 152 2.48 -14.21 9.01
CA PHE A 152 1.84 -13.13 9.76
C PHE A 152 1.84 -11.84 8.93
N PRO A 153 0.72 -11.49 8.29
CA PRO A 153 0.64 -10.34 7.40
C PRO A 153 0.79 -8.99 8.11
N THR A 154 0.47 -8.93 9.40
CA THR A 154 0.63 -7.77 10.26
C THR A 154 1.56 -8.11 11.41
N SER A 155 2.74 -8.62 11.06
CA SER A 155 3.68 -9.27 11.98
C SER A 155 3.95 -8.51 13.29
N ILE A 156 4.00 -7.18 13.29
CA ILE A 156 4.13 -6.37 14.52
C ILE A 156 2.97 -6.62 15.49
N ILE A 157 1.75 -6.64 14.97
CA ILE A 157 0.52 -6.82 15.75
C ILE A 157 0.38 -8.29 16.12
N ASP A 158 0.55 -9.17 15.14
CA ASP A 158 0.34 -10.61 15.30
C ASP A 158 1.35 -11.23 16.25
N LEU A 159 2.63 -10.83 16.21
CA LEU A 159 3.64 -11.36 17.13
C LEU A 159 3.49 -10.81 18.54
N ARG A 160 2.93 -9.61 18.73
CA ARG A 160 2.55 -9.13 20.07
C ARG A 160 1.45 -9.99 20.69
N HIS A 161 0.52 -10.45 19.86
CA HIS A 161 -0.60 -11.27 20.30
C HIS A 161 -0.22 -12.75 20.47
N TYR A 162 0.35 -13.38 19.44
CA TYR A 162 0.66 -14.82 19.43
C TYR A 162 2.06 -15.18 19.94
N GLY A 163 3.00 -14.23 19.97
CA GLY A 163 4.44 -14.52 19.99
C GLY A 163 4.88 -15.50 21.07
N LYS A 164 4.39 -15.35 22.30
CA LYS A 164 4.72 -16.29 23.38
C LYS A 164 4.23 -17.71 23.09
N GLN A 165 2.95 -17.87 22.76
CA GLN A 165 2.34 -19.18 22.52
C GLN A 165 2.87 -19.84 21.24
N LEU A 166 3.22 -19.03 20.24
CA LEU A 166 3.87 -19.45 19.01
C LEU A 166 5.26 -20.03 19.28
N LEU A 167 6.07 -19.37 20.11
CA LEU A 167 7.40 -19.87 20.50
C LEU A 167 7.29 -21.17 21.30
N GLU A 168 6.32 -21.26 22.24
CA GLU A 168 6.05 -22.51 22.97
C GLU A 168 5.66 -23.65 22.03
N ALA A 169 4.79 -23.39 21.05
CA ALA A 169 4.39 -24.39 20.06
C ALA A 169 5.57 -24.80 19.16
N TRP A 170 6.45 -23.86 18.81
CA TRP A 170 7.65 -24.17 18.05
C TRP A 170 8.62 -25.03 18.87
N ASP A 171 8.86 -24.67 20.14
CA ASP A 171 9.81 -25.36 21.03
C ASP A 171 9.36 -26.80 21.36
N ALA A 172 8.05 -27.06 21.43
CA ALA A 172 7.49 -28.37 21.76
C ALA A 172 7.68 -29.43 20.66
N ARG A 173 7.74 -29.03 19.39
CA ARG A 173 7.92 -29.97 18.26
C ARG A 173 9.32 -30.56 18.22
N ASP A 174 9.49 -31.73 17.62
CA ASP A 174 10.82 -32.25 17.32
C ASP A 174 11.50 -31.48 16.17
N GLU A 175 12.79 -31.72 15.99
CA GLU A 175 13.63 -31.03 14.99
C GLU A 175 13.18 -31.25 13.54
N ALA A 176 12.55 -32.39 13.22
CA ALA A 176 12.10 -32.69 11.86
C ALA A 176 10.79 -31.95 11.49
N HIS A 177 10.00 -31.56 12.50
CA HIS A 177 8.67 -30.98 12.30
C HIS A 177 8.55 -29.51 12.75
N LYS A 178 9.68 -28.82 12.96
CA LYS A 178 9.70 -27.36 13.20
C LYS A 178 9.08 -26.61 12.04
N PHE A 179 8.39 -25.51 12.34
CA PHE A 179 7.77 -24.65 11.33
C PHE A 179 8.53 -23.33 11.14
N THR A 180 8.39 -22.73 9.96
CA THR A 180 8.93 -21.41 9.62
C THR A 180 7.88 -20.33 9.86
N VAL A 181 8.31 -19.16 10.33
CA VAL A 181 7.50 -17.95 10.50
C VAL A 181 7.92 -16.91 9.45
N VAL A 182 7.00 -16.56 8.57
CA VAL A 182 7.17 -15.49 7.59
C VAL A 182 6.47 -14.23 8.12
N ALA A 183 7.25 -13.24 8.52
CA ALA A 183 6.75 -11.96 8.97
C ALA A 183 6.61 -11.01 7.77
N LEU A 184 5.37 -10.64 7.42
CA LEU A 184 5.13 -9.63 6.39
C LEU A 184 5.35 -8.23 6.98
N THR A 185 6.09 -7.38 6.26
CA THR A 185 6.51 -6.07 6.74
C THR A 185 6.46 -5.01 5.64
N HIS A 186 6.25 -3.75 6.03
CA HIS A 186 6.23 -2.64 5.06
C HIS A 186 6.85 -1.33 5.58
N HIS A 187 7.45 -1.36 6.78
CA HIS A 187 7.97 -0.18 7.46
C HIS A 187 9.26 -0.51 8.22
N ALA A 188 10.43 -0.44 7.56
CA ALA A 188 11.73 -0.74 8.14
C ALA A 188 12.31 0.37 9.03
N ALA A 189 11.69 1.56 9.07
CA ALA A 189 12.22 2.71 9.82
C ALA A 189 11.99 2.60 11.33
N GLU A 190 10.97 1.87 11.77
CA GLU A 190 10.77 1.53 13.17
C GLU A 190 11.73 0.42 13.58
N LYS A 191 12.31 0.49 14.78
CA LYS A 191 13.29 -0.51 15.27
C LYS A 191 12.80 -1.28 16.50
N ASP A 192 11.84 -0.75 17.23
CA ASP A 192 11.41 -1.26 18.55
C ASP A 192 10.86 -2.70 18.51
N TRP A 193 10.28 -3.10 17.39
CA TRP A 193 9.77 -4.43 17.12
C TRP A 193 10.83 -5.50 16.82
N MET A 194 12.11 -5.15 16.68
CA MET A 194 13.18 -6.15 16.52
C MET A 194 13.26 -7.11 17.72
N VAL A 195 12.80 -6.69 18.90
CA VAL A 195 12.62 -7.53 20.09
C VAL A 195 11.64 -8.70 19.85
N LEU A 196 10.64 -8.51 18.99
CA LEU A 196 9.68 -9.56 18.63
C LEU A 196 10.28 -10.57 17.65
N PHE A 197 11.24 -10.12 16.83
CA PHE A 197 11.90 -10.94 15.83
C PHE A 197 13.08 -11.73 16.39
N ALA A 198 13.82 -11.18 17.36
CA ALA A 198 15.01 -11.82 17.91
C ALA A 198 14.80 -13.27 18.39
N PRO A 199 13.72 -13.62 19.11
CA PRO A 199 13.49 -15.01 19.53
C PRO A 199 13.27 -15.98 18.36
N LEU A 200 12.64 -15.54 17.27
CA LEU A 200 12.39 -16.35 16.08
C LEU A 200 13.66 -16.47 15.22
N ALA A 201 14.39 -15.37 15.06
CA ALA A 201 15.68 -15.35 14.35
C ALA A 201 16.68 -16.31 15.01
N ARG A 202 16.77 -16.31 16.35
CA ARG A 202 17.66 -17.19 17.12
C ARG A 202 17.38 -18.67 16.88
N ARG A 203 16.12 -19.02 16.59
CA ARG A 203 15.66 -20.38 16.26
C ARG A 203 15.88 -20.76 14.80
N GLY A 204 16.38 -19.83 13.97
CA GLY A 204 16.41 -20.01 12.52
C GLY A 204 15.01 -20.10 11.90
N ALA A 205 13.98 -19.66 12.62
CA ALA A 205 12.58 -19.82 12.22
C ALA A 205 12.02 -18.58 11.51
N LEU A 206 12.75 -17.45 11.50
CA LEU A 206 12.26 -16.20 10.92
C LEU A 206 12.66 -16.03 9.45
N ARG A 207 11.68 -15.64 8.64
CA ARG A 207 11.85 -15.04 7.31
C ARG A 207 11.06 -13.75 7.23
N LEU A 208 11.57 -12.74 6.52
CA LEU A 208 10.85 -11.51 6.26
C LEU A 208 10.29 -11.51 4.83
N LEU A 209 9.08 -11.00 4.68
CA LEU A 209 8.42 -10.79 3.40
C LEU A 209 7.98 -9.34 3.31
N THR A 210 8.71 -8.52 2.56
CA THR A 210 8.36 -7.11 2.41
C THR A 210 7.45 -6.89 1.21
N ILE A 211 6.78 -5.73 1.17
CA ILE A 211 5.89 -5.38 0.06
C ILE A 211 6.54 -4.51 -1.03
N SER A 212 7.85 -4.25 -0.96
CA SER A 212 8.61 -3.57 -2.01
C SER A 212 10.12 -3.76 -1.89
N ASP A 213 10.83 -3.68 -3.02
CA ASP A 213 12.28 -3.96 -3.06
C ASP A 213 13.13 -3.00 -2.21
N HIS A 214 12.78 -1.71 -2.15
CA HIS A 214 13.53 -0.77 -1.31
C HIS A 214 13.35 -1.07 0.18
N VAL A 215 12.17 -1.53 0.59
CA VAL A 215 11.93 -1.96 1.97
C VAL A 215 12.70 -3.25 2.25
N SER A 216 12.77 -4.20 1.31
CA SER A 216 13.65 -5.37 1.42
C SER A 216 15.11 -4.98 1.65
N ARG A 217 15.63 -4.01 0.88
CA ARG A 217 17.00 -3.50 1.07
C ARG A 217 17.19 -2.86 2.45
N ALA A 218 16.24 -2.03 2.88
CA ALA A 218 16.29 -1.40 4.20
C ALA A 218 16.26 -2.42 5.34
N PHE A 219 15.45 -3.47 5.25
CA PHE A 219 15.48 -4.56 6.25
C PHE A 219 16.79 -5.33 6.23
N GLN A 220 17.38 -5.59 5.06
CA GLN A 220 18.68 -6.26 4.98
C GLN A 220 19.78 -5.42 5.66
N GLU A 221 19.75 -4.10 5.51
CA GLU A 221 20.65 -3.19 6.23
C GLU A 221 20.38 -3.19 7.74
N LEU A 222 19.10 -3.10 8.13
CA LEU A 222 18.69 -3.13 9.53
C LEU A 222 19.09 -4.43 10.24
N LEU A 223 18.90 -5.58 9.58
CA LEU A 223 19.28 -6.89 10.12
C LEU A 223 20.80 -7.01 10.32
N ARG A 224 21.61 -6.41 9.44
CA ARG A 224 23.07 -6.33 9.62
C ARG A 224 23.43 -5.44 10.80
N GLU A 225 22.81 -4.26 10.91
CA GLU A 225 23.01 -3.36 12.06
C GLU A 225 22.72 -4.07 13.39
N PHE A 226 21.62 -4.82 13.47
CA PHE A 226 21.25 -5.56 14.67
C PHE A 226 22.14 -6.78 14.93
N ALA A 227 22.70 -7.39 13.89
CA ALA A 227 23.69 -8.47 14.04
C ALA A 227 25.01 -7.96 14.65
N ASP A 228 25.38 -6.70 14.36
CA ASP A 228 26.57 -6.03 14.91
C ASP A 228 26.30 -5.27 16.23
N SER A 229 25.09 -5.40 16.80
CA SER A 229 24.70 -4.72 18.03
C SER A 229 25.58 -5.10 19.22
N SER A 230 25.81 -4.17 20.15
CA SER A 230 26.46 -4.49 21.43
C SER A 230 25.50 -5.13 22.45
N ASP A 231 24.19 -5.09 22.19
CA ASP A 231 23.18 -5.72 23.03
C ASP A 231 23.20 -7.25 22.82
N PRO A 232 23.47 -8.06 23.86
CA PRO A 232 23.47 -9.51 23.75
C PRO A 232 22.15 -10.10 23.23
N GLU A 233 21.01 -9.44 23.47
CA GLU A 233 19.71 -9.88 22.96
C GLU A 233 19.71 -9.92 21.43
N PHE A 234 20.27 -8.90 20.79
CA PHE A 234 20.25 -8.72 19.34
C PHE A 234 21.46 -9.36 18.65
N HIS A 235 22.67 -9.20 19.18
CA HIS A 235 23.88 -9.83 18.64
C HIS A 235 23.72 -11.35 18.57
N SER A 236 23.13 -11.97 19.59
CA SER A 236 22.97 -13.43 19.65
C SER A 236 21.79 -13.96 18.83
N ALA A 237 20.97 -13.09 18.24
CA ALA A 237 19.77 -13.50 17.53
C ALA A 237 20.04 -14.08 16.14
N GLY A 238 21.24 -13.90 15.58
CA GLY A 238 21.59 -14.43 14.26
C GLY A 238 20.89 -13.71 13.09
N PHE A 239 20.58 -12.42 13.23
CA PHE A 239 19.85 -11.64 12.23
C PHE A 239 20.48 -11.66 10.82
N GLN A 240 21.80 -11.82 10.71
CA GLN A 240 22.48 -11.97 9.41
C GLN A 240 21.99 -13.17 8.59
N GLN A 241 21.40 -14.18 9.24
CA GLN A 241 20.89 -15.39 8.58
C GLN A 241 19.40 -15.27 8.17
N VAL A 242 18.71 -14.21 8.60
CA VAL A 242 17.29 -14.00 8.27
C VAL A 242 17.18 -13.64 6.78
N LEU A 243 16.41 -14.43 6.05
CA LEU A 243 16.15 -14.20 4.63
C LEU A 243 15.04 -13.16 4.45
N VAL A 244 15.18 -12.33 3.41
CA VAL A 244 14.23 -11.25 3.09
C VAL A 244 13.82 -11.36 1.63
N ASP A 245 12.53 -11.56 1.39
CA ASP A 245 11.94 -11.55 0.05
C ASP A 245 10.98 -10.38 -0.13
N THR A 246 10.64 -10.11 -1.39
CA THR A 246 9.62 -9.12 -1.77
C THR A 246 8.40 -9.82 -2.37
N HIS A 247 7.20 -9.45 -1.91
CA HIS A 247 5.93 -9.75 -2.58
C HIS A 247 5.09 -8.48 -2.66
N VAL A 248 4.87 -7.98 -3.88
CA VAL A 248 4.15 -6.72 -4.08
C VAL A 248 2.63 -7.01 -4.21
N PRO A 249 1.78 -6.49 -3.31
CA PRO A 249 0.38 -6.89 -3.18
C PRO A 249 -0.55 -6.22 -4.21
N ILE A 250 -0.32 -6.46 -5.50
CA ILE A 250 -1.11 -5.85 -6.58
C ILE A 250 -2.19 -6.82 -7.04
N LEU A 251 -3.45 -6.44 -6.83
CA LEU A 251 -4.62 -7.12 -7.36
C LEU A 251 -5.02 -6.61 -8.75
N ASN A 252 -5.73 -7.44 -9.51
CA ASN A 252 -6.33 -7.02 -10.76
C ASN A 252 -7.78 -6.53 -10.56
N ILE A 253 -7.91 -5.30 -10.11
CA ILE A 253 -9.23 -4.74 -9.79
C ILE A 253 -9.82 -4.12 -11.06
N SER A 254 -10.93 -4.69 -11.52
CA SER A 254 -11.74 -4.12 -12.59
C SER A 254 -12.85 -3.27 -12.01
N THR A 255 -12.94 -2.01 -12.43
CA THR A 255 -14.04 -1.10 -12.08
C THR A 255 -14.83 -0.72 -13.33
N SER A 256 -16.07 -0.27 -13.16
CA SER A 256 -16.88 0.27 -14.25
C SER A 256 -16.57 1.74 -14.55
N SER A 257 -15.73 2.38 -13.74
CA SER A 257 -15.39 3.80 -13.87
C SER A 257 -14.64 4.10 -15.17
N THR A 258 -15.09 5.12 -15.88
CA THR A 258 -14.40 5.65 -17.05
C THR A 258 -13.70 6.96 -16.70
N ARG A 259 -12.43 7.08 -17.08
CA ARG A 259 -11.68 8.35 -16.99
C ARG A 259 -12.20 9.35 -18.02
N SER A 260 -12.06 10.64 -17.72
CA SER A 260 -12.27 11.69 -18.72
C SER A 260 -11.25 11.53 -19.86
N SER A 261 -11.72 11.33 -21.09
CA SER A 261 -10.86 11.16 -22.27
C SER A 261 -10.37 12.47 -22.90
N GLY A 262 -10.77 13.61 -22.33
CA GLY A 262 -10.44 14.92 -22.85
C GLY A 262 -9.27 15.55 -22.12
N ARG A 263 -9.59 16.41 -21.17
CA ARG A 263 -8.64 17.25 -20.46
C ARG A 263 -8.33 16.68 -19.08
N LEU A 264 -7.06 16.68 -18.68
CA LEU A 264 -6.65 16.30 -17.33
C LEU A 264 -7.36 17.19 -16.32
N SER A 265 -8.26 16.61 -15.54
CA SER A 265 -9.19 17.33 -14.67
C SER A 265 -9.33 16.69 -13.29
N ASN A 266 -9.17 15.38 -13.14
CA ASN A 266 -9.36 14.70 -11.86
C ASN A 266 -8.05 14.11 -11.37
N VAL A 267 -7.44 14.70 -10.35
CA VAL A 267 -6.19 14.22 -9.77
C VAL A 267 -6.41 13.86 -8.32
N ALA A 268 -5.93 12.70 -7.87
CA ALA A 268 -6.07 12.27 -6.48
C ALA A 268 -4.75 12.31 -5.71
N ILE A 269 -4.83 12.68 -4.44
CA ILE A 269 -3.86 12.31 -3.40
C ILE A 269 -4.56 11.27 -2.52
N GLN A 270 -3.98 10.08 -2.42
CA GLN A 270 -4.51 9.00 -1.59
C GLN A 270 -3.68 8.86 -0.30
N GLY A 271 -4.34 8.56 0.81
CA GLY A 271 -3.71 8.21 2.08
C GLY A 271 -4.37 8.88 3.29
N SER A 272 -3.67 8.87 4.43
CA SER A 272 -4.08 9.66 5.59
C SER A 272 -3.99 11.15 5.26
N PHE A 273 -4.99 11.92 5.69
CA PHE A 273 -4.99 13.39 5.54
C PHE A 273 -4.09 14.03 6.61
N SER A 274 -2.78 13.75 6.55
CA SER A 274 -1.77 14.28 7.48
C SER A 274 -0.63 14.95 6.73
N THR A 275 -0.14 16.07 7.28
CA THR A 275 1.03 16.80 6.80
C THR A 275 2.36 16.13 7.19
N ASP A 276 2.32 15.11 8.04
CA ASP A 276 3.53 14.40 8.46
C ASP A 276 4.08 13.52 7.34
N SER A 277 3.19 12.96 6.53
CA SER A 277 3.52 11.96 5.50
C SER A 277 3.22 12.43 4.07
N ARG A 278 2.57 13.58 3.92
CA ARG A 278 2.21 14.18 2.62
C ARG A 278 2.49 15.67 2.58
N ASP A 279 2.99 16.16 1.46
CA ASP A 279 3.33 17.58 1.27
C ASP A 279 2.13 18.42 0.82
N PHE A 280 1.03 18.33 1.57
CA PHE A 280 -0.19 19.11 1.29
C PHE A 280 0.07 20.62 1.32
N ILE A 281 0.94 21.08 2.22
CA ILE A 281 1.27 22.51 2.39
C ILE A 281 1.86 23.07 1.09
N ARG A 282 2.90 22.44 0.54
CA ARG A 282 3.51 22.89 -0.71
C ARG A 282 2.54 22.76 -1.87
N ILE A 283 1.83 21.65 -1.99
CA ILE A 283 0.90 21.40 -3.09
C ILE A 283 -0.23 22.45 -3.11
N PHE A 284 -0.85 22.72 -1.96
CA PHE A 284 -1.93 23.72 -1.87
C PHE A 284 -1.41 25.13 -2.17
N ALA A 285 -0.26 25.51 -1.63
CA ALA A 285 0.34 26.82 -1.91
C ALA A 285 0.64 27.00 -3.40
N ARG A 286 1.21 25.98 -4.06
CA ARG A 286 1.49 26.01 -5.51
C ARG A 286 0.21 26.01 -6.34
N LEU A 287 -0.83 25.29 -5.93
CA LEU A 287 -2.12 25.28 -6.61
C LEU A 287 -2.81 26.64 -6.53
N ILE A 288 -2.84 27.27 -5.35
CA ILE A 288 -3.37 28.63 -5.15
C ILE A 288 -2.64 29.63 -6.04
N GLN A 289 -1.30 29.61 -6.02
CA GLN A 289 -0.50 30.48 -6.87
C GLN A 289 -0.86 30.30 -8.36
N SER A 290 -0.91 29.05 -8.84
CA SER A 290 -1.22 28.75 -10.23
C SER A 290 -2.64 29.17 -10.64
N LEU A 291 -3.61 29.03 -9.73
CA LEU A 291 -4.99 29.48 -9.93
C LEU A 291 -5.11 31.00 -9.99
N HIS A 292 -4.35 31.76 -9.20
CA HIS A 292 -4.31 33.22 -9.30
C HIS A 292 -3.69 33.72 -10.58
N GLU A 293 -2.57 33.11 -10.99
CA GLU A 293 -1.89 33.49 -12.22
C GLU A 293 -2.77 33.17 -13.46
N HIS A 294 -3.47 32.03 -13.46
CA HIS A 294 -4.15 31.51 -14.65
C HIS A 294 -5.49 30.80 -14.38
N PRO A 295 -6.49 31.47 -13.78
CA PRO A 295 -7.71 30.81 -13.27
C PRO A 295 -8.52 30.12 -14.37
N ARG A 296 -8.60 30.73 -15.56
CA ARG A 296 -9.35 30.18 -16.70
C ARG A 296 -8.76 28.86 -17.21
N MET A 297 -7.44 28.67 -17.11
CA MET A 297 -6.81 27.42 -17.52
C MET A 297 -7.22 26.27 -16.62
N TRP A 298 -7.49 26.54 -15.35
CA TRP A 298 -7.99 25.55 -14.40
C TRP A 298 -9.51 25.35 -14.46
N GLY A 299 -10.23 26.23 -15.16
CA GLY A 299 -11.70 26.17 -15.25
C GLY A 299 -12.41 27.00 -14.19
N TYR A 300 -11.75 28.03 -13.64
CA TYR A 300 -12.28 28.88 -12.57
C TYR A 300 -12.31 30.36 -12.96
N HIS A 301 -13.13 31.13 -12.27
CA HIS A 301 -13.07 32.59 -12.27
C HIS A 301 -11.94 33.07 -11.34
N PRO A 302 -11.33 34.24 -11.60
CA PRO A 302 -10.37 34.84 -10.67
C PRO A 302 -10.98 35.00 -9.26
N SER A 303 -10.21 34.64 -8.23
CA SER A 303 -10.62 34.90 -6.85
C SER A 303 -10.33 36.36 -6.48
N VAL A 304 -11.17 36.93 -5.59
CA VAL A 304 -11.01 38.26 -5.02
C VAL A 304 -10.81 38.12 -3.51
N ASP A 305 -9.79 38.77 -2.95
CA ASP A 305 -9.54 38.88 -1.51
C ASP A 305 -9.56 37.55 -0.71
N GLY A 306 -9.00 36.48 -1.28
CA GLY A 306 -8.92 35.17 -0.61
C GLY A 306 -10.24 34.40 -0.51
N SER A 307 -11.24 34.81 -1.30
CA SER A 307 -12.50 34.07 -1.45
C SER A 307 -12.28 32.73 -2.20
N PRO A 308 -13.17 31.74 -2.02
CA PRO A 308 -13.09 30.48 -2.78
C PRO A 308 -13.10 30.73 -4.28
N PHE A 309 -12.22 30.04 -5.04
CA PHE A 309 -12.32 30.02 -6.49
C PHE A 309 -13.69 29.45 -6.91
N THR A 310 -14.36 30.08 -7.87
CA THR A 310 -15.67 29.63 -8.35
C THR A 310 -15.53 29.02 -9.74
N GLU A 311 -16.16 27.87 -9.96
CA GLU A 311 -16.11 27.19 -11.24
C GLU A 311 -16.70 28.05 -12.35
N ASN A 312 -16.02 28.07 -13.50
CA ASN A 312 -16.54 28.69 -14.70
C ASN A 312 -17.34 27.66 -15.48
N THR A 313 -18.67 27.73 -15.38
CA THR A 313 -19.62 26.78 -16.01
C THR A 313 -19.55 26.74 -17.54
N ARG A 314 -18.80 27.64 -18.17
CA ARG A 314 -18.54 27.63 -19.62
C ARG A 314 -17.36 26.74 -20.03
N VAL A 315 -16.56 26.29 -19.06
CA VAL A 315 -15.42 25.40 -19.30
C VAL A 315 -15.84 24.00 -18.92
N ALA A 316 -15.84 23.08 -19.89
CA ALA A 316 -16.00 21.66 -19.61
C ALA A 316 -14.82 21.17 -18.75
N ASP A 317 -15.12 20.30 -17.79
CA ASP A 317 -14.16 19.62 -16.91
C ASP A 317 -13.21 20.58 -16.15
N PRO A 318 -13.71 21.40 -15.21
CA PRO A 318 -12.86 22.16 -14.30
C PRO A 318 -11.97 21.21 -13.49
N PHE A 319 -10.75 21.66 -13.17
CA PHE A 319 -9.80 20.83 -12.43
C PHE A 319 -10.24 20.60 -10.99
N LYS A 320 -10.08 19.38 -10.50
CA LYS A 320 -10.37 18.94 -9.13
C LYS A 320 -9.19 18.18 -8.57
N LEU A 321 -8.83 18.52 -7.33
CA LEU A 321 -7.90 17.74 -6.51
C LEU A 321 -8.70 16.92 -5.51
N HIS A 322 -8.70 15.61 -5.66
CA HIS A 322 -9.41 14.67 -4.82
C HIS A 322 -8.52 14.21 -3.67
N LEU A 323 -8.99 14.31 -2.44
CA LEU A 323 -8.34 13.73 -1.27
C LEU A 323 -9.10 12.47 -0.89
N VAL A 324 -8.46 11.31 -1.07
CA VAL A 324 -9.12 10.00 -0.93
C VAL A 324 -8.46 9.20 0.19
N GLY A 325 -9.19 8.91 1.26
CA GLY A 325 -8.61 8.21 2.41
C GLY A 325 -9.33 8.47 3.72
N HIS A 326 -8.57 8.75 4.78
CA HIS A 326 -9.10 8.94 6.13
C HIS A 326 -8.43 10.09 6.86
N GLY A 327 -9.08 10.60 7.91
CA GLY A 327 -8.59 11.70 8.73
C GLY A 327 -9.17 13.04 8.33
N TRP A 328 -8.48 14.11 8.71
CA TRP A 328 -8.91 15.49 8.46
C TRP A 328 -7.70 16.39 8.22
N ILE A 329 -7.83 17.31 7.27
CA ILE A 329 -6.87 18.38 7.03
C ILE A 329 -7.59 19.68 6.71
N ASP A 330 -7.08 20.79 7.22
CA ASP A 330 -7.64 22.10 6.93
C ASP A 330 -7.31 22.52 5.49
N ILE A 331 -8.36 22.83 4.73
CA ILE A 331 -8.24 23.34 3.37
C ILE A 331 -8.21 24.87 3.40
N PRO A 332 -7.23 25.52 2.74
CA PRO A 332 -7.25 26.96 2.54
C PRO A 332 -8.57 27.42 1.92
N ASN A 333 -9.15 28.51 2.43
CA ASN A 333 -10.48 28.98 2.02
C ASN A 333 -10.64 29.09 0.49
N GLU A 334 -9.59 29.53 -0.20
CA GLU A 334 -9.54 29.67 -1.65
C GLU A 334 -9.79 28.34 -2.40
N LEU A 335 -9.36 27.21 -1.85
CA LEU A 335 -9.43 25.90 -2.48
C LEU A 335 -10.70 25.10 -2.15
N LYS A 336 -11.64 25.67 -1.38
CA LYS A 336 -12.86 24.96 -0.95
C LYS A 336 -13.69 24.35 -2.08
N ASN A 337 -13.70 24.98 -3.26
CA ASN A 337 -14.41 24.46 -4.44
C ASN A 337 -13.48 23.76 -5.43
N VAL A 338 -12.18 23.66 -5.14
CA VAL A 338 -11.20 22.99 -6.01
C VAL A 338 -10.89 21.59 -5.47
N ILE A 339 -10.86 21.45 -4.15
CA ILE A 339 -10.58 20.20 -3.47
C ILE A 339 -11.89 19.46 -3.15
N VAL A 340 -11.89 18.13 -3.35
CA VAL A 340 -13.03 17.26 -3.04
C VAL A 340 -12.57 16.16 -2.08
N PHE A 341 -13.24 16.02 -0.94
CA PHE A 341 -12.96 14.96 0.02
C PHE A 341 -13.75 13.69 -0.28
N HIS A 342 -13.06 12.56 -0.17
CA HIS A 342 -13.58 11.21 -0.23
C HIS A 342 -13.06 10.46 0.99
N ALA A 343 -13.72 10.68 2.14
CA ALA A 343 -13.30 10.15 3.43
C ALA A 343 -14.06 8.86 3.77
N GLU A 344 -13.36 7.88 4.34
CA GLU A 344 -13.94 6.68 4.98
C GLU A 344 -14.88 5.86 4.08
N LEU A 345 -14.61 5.88 2.77
CA LEU A 345 -15.39 5.11 1.80
C LEU A 345 -15.23 3.60 2.02
N LYS A 346 -16.31 2.85 1.75
CA LYS A 346 -16.22 1.39 1.58
C LYS A 346 -15.34 1.07 0.38
N TYR A 347 -14.71 -0.10 0.37
CA TYR A 347 -13.71 -0.43 -0.66
C TYR A 347 -14.25 -0.33 -2.09
N HIS A 348 -15.50 -0.74 -2.35
CA HIS A 348 -16.11 -0.63 -3.67
C HIS A 348 -16.15 0.82 -4.17
N ASP A 349 -16.65 1.74 -3.34
CA ASP A 349 -16.77 3.16 -3.71
C ASP A 349 -15.39 3.82 -3.77
N PHE A 350 -14.50 3.48 -2.84
CA PHE A 350 -13.10 3.90 -2.85
C PHE A 350 -12.41 3.52 -4.17
N TYR A 351 -12.56 2.27 -4.62
CA TYR A 351 -11.99 1.79 -5.88
C TYR A 351 -12.60 2.47 -7.11
N ASN A 352 -13.91 2.71 -7.10
CA ASN A 352 -14.56 3.42 -8.20
C ASN A 352 -14.08 4.88 -8.31
N VAL A 353 -13.93 5.59 -7.18
CA VAL A 353 -13.39 6.94 -7.13
C VAL A 353 -11.95 6.94 -7.63
N MET A 354 -11.08 6.12 -7.06
CA MET A 354 -9.67 6.10 -7.46
C MET A 354 -9.49 5.72 -8.93
N ALA A 355 -10.26 4.75 -9.45
CA ALA A 355 -10.19 4.35 -10.85
C ALA A 355 -10.71 5.42 -11.83
N SER A 356 -11.58 6.34 -11.38
CA SER A 356 -12.06 7.45 -12.21
C SER A 356 -11.08 8.63 -12.30
N MET A 357 -9.97 8.59 -11.57
CA MET A 357 -8.95 9.65 -11.58
C MET A 357 -8.09 9.56 -12.85
N ASP A 358 -7.69 10.73 -13.35
CA ASP A 358 -6.75 10.87 -14.46
C ASP A 358 -5.31 10.58 -14.00
N LEU A 359 -4.95 11.09 -12.82
CA LEU A 359 -3.64 10.86 -12.19
C LEU A 359 -3.77 10.69 -10.67
N CYS A 360 -2.78 9.99 -10.13
CA CYS A 360 -2.54 9.85 -8.70
C CYS A 360 -1.22 10.54 -8.34
N LEU A 361 -1.23 11.37 -7.30
CA LEU A 361 -0.04 12.00 -6.73
C LEU A 361 0.34 11.27 -5.45
N PRO A 362 1.53 10.65 -5.38
CA PRO A 362 2.02 10.13 -4.11
C PRO A 362 2.16 11.23 -3.05
N ALA A 363 2.53 12.44 -3.48
CA ALA A 363 2.67 13.64 -2.64
C ALA A 363 3.58 13.41 -1.41
N PHE A 364 4.58 12.55 -1.51
CA PHE A 364 5.51 12.28 -0.42
C PHE A 364 6.37 13.52 -0.15
N ARG A 365 6.70 13.73 1.12
CA ARG A 365 7.70 14.74 1.48
C ARG A 365 9.09 14.29 1.05
N ALA A 366 9.96 15.26 0.78
CA ALA A 366 11.32 14.97 0.33
C ALA A 366 12.16 14.22 1.38
N ASP A 367 11.86 14.40 2.66
CA ASP A 367 12.52 13.78 3.82
C ASP A 367 11.80 12.51 4.31
N ASP A 368 10.76 12.06 3.61
CA ASP A 368 9.94 10.93 4.06
C ASP A 368 10.62 9.56 3.84
N TYR A 369 10.33 8.63 4.75
CA TYR A 369 10.77 7.23 4.68
C TYR A 369 10.19 6.45 3.49
N TYR A 370 9.15 6.95 2.80
CA TYR A 370 8.60 6.28 1.63
C TYR A 370 9.59 6.05 0.48
N TYR A 371 10.71 6.78 0.46
CA TYR A 371 11.75 6.60 -0.54
C TYR A 371 12.82 5.59 -0.16
N ASN A 372 12.96 5.22 1.12
CA ASN A 372 14.10 4.41 1.57
C ASN A 372 13.71 3.22 2.46
N ALA A 373 12.67 3.32 3.29
CA ALA A 373 12.41 2.35 4.34
C ALA A 373 10.93 1.97 4.51
N THR A 374 10.01 2.68 3.85
CA THR A 374 8.56 2.45 4.00
C THR A 374 7.91 2.27 2.64
N ALA A 375 7.01 1.30 2.52
CA ALA A 375 6.15 1.14 1.36
C ALA A 375 4.81 1.87 1.57
N SER A 376 4.29 2.48 0.50
CA SER A 376 3.07 3.27 0.55
C SER A 376 1.87 2.54 -0.02
N SER A 377 0.75 2.55 0.71
CA SER A 377 -0.54 2.06 0.22
C SER A 377 -1.03 2.84 -1.01
N THR A 378 -0.68 4.13 -1.15
CA THR A 378 -0.97 4.94 -2.35
C THR A 378 -0.45 4.29 -3.60
N VAL A 379 0.78 3.78 -3.52
CA VAL A 379 1.46 3.18 -4.66
C VAL A 379 0.78 1.89 -5.07
N VAL A 380 0.42 1.05 -4.09
CA VAL A 380 -0.32 -0.19 -4.32
C VAL A 380 -1.71 0.11 -4.90
N MET A 381 -2.48 1.02 -4.29
CA MET A 381 -3.85 1.33 -4.70
C MET A 381 -3.91 1.91 -6.12
N CYS A 382 -3.05 2.88 -6.44
CA CYS A 382 -3.03 3.48 -7.77
C CYS A 382 -2.64 2.45 -8.84
N SER A 383 -1.72 1.53 -8.51
CA SER A 383 -1.35 0.41 -9.38
C SER A 383 -2.46 -0.61 -9.59
N GLN A 384 -3.19 -0.98 -8.52
CA GLN A 384 -4.31 -1.92 -8.59
C GLN A 384 -5.43 -1.44 -9.52
N LEU A 385 -5.68 -0.13 -9.52
CA LEU A 385 -6.77 0.53 -10.22
C LEU A 385 -6.35 1.17 -11.55
N ASN A 386 -5.18 0.79 -12.05
CA ASN A 386 -4.64 1.26 -13.33
C ASN A 386 -4.56 2.78 -13.45
N THR A 387 -4.37 3.48 -12.33
CA THR A 387 -4.34 4.94 -12.25
C THR A 387 -2.89 5.42 -12.32
N PRO A 388 -2.49 6.13 -13.38
CA PRO A 388 -1.09 6.50 -13.56
C PRO A 388 -0.65 7.46 -12.45
N MET A 389 0.56 7.25 -11.96
CA MET A 389 1.15 8.09 -10.93
C MET A 389 2.06 9.15 -11.56
N LEU A 390 1.89 10.40 -11.17
CA LEU A 390 2.81 11.49 -11.52
C LEU A 390 3.96 11.52 -10.52
N VAL A 391 5.16 11.22 -10.99
CA VAL A 391 6.32 10.95 -10.13
C VAL A 391 7.62 11.53 -10.68
N THR A 392 8.65 11.59 -9.84
CA THR A 392 10.02 11.99 -10.22
C THR A 392 10.91 10.77 -10.47
N GLN A 393 12.11 10.98 -11.01
CA GLN A 393 13.11 9.90 -11.15
C GLN A 393 13.46 9.25 -9.79
N ARG A 394 13.59 10.04 -8.72
CA ARG A 394 13.85 9.52 -7.37
C ARG A 394 12.80 8.51 -6.92
N PHE A 395 11.53 8.70 -7.31
CA PHE A 395 10.48 7.74 -7.01
C PHE A 395 10.70 6.43 -7.77
N ARG A 396 11.08 6.49 -9.05
CA ARG A 396 11.38 5.29 -9.86
C ARG A 396 12.54 4.49 -9.27
N ASP A 397 13.58 5.20 -8.82
CA ASP A 397 14.76 4.59 -8.20
C ASP A 397 14.42 3.88 -6.87
N ALA A 398 13.44 4.40 -6.12
CA ALA A 398 12.96 3.78 -4.89
C ALA A 398 12.03 2.59 -5.19
N TYR A 399 10.99 2.81 -5.97
CA TYR A 399 9.97 1.82 -6.33
C TYR A 399 10.36 1.11 -7.64
N THR A 400 11.47 0.37 -7.62
CA THR A 400 12.05 -0.25 -8.83
C THR A 400 11.10 -1.17 -9.59
N TYR A 401 10.17 -1.85 -8.89
CA TYR A 401 9.14 -2.67 -9.53
C TYR A 401 8.14 -1.87 -10.38
N LEU A 402 8.07 -0.55 -10.19
CA LEU A 402 7.25 0.40 -10.93
C LEU A 402 8.02 1.16 -12.01
N ASP A 403 9.33 0.95 -12.16
CA ASP A 403 10.18 1.67 -13.11
C ASP A 403 9.82 1.34 -14.58
N ASP A 404 8.67 1.84 -15.03
CA ASP A 404 8.03 1.45 -16.27
C ASP A 404 7.12 2.58 -16.80
N ASP A 405 7.46 3.07 -17.99
CA ASP A 405 6.73 4.16 -18.64
C ASP A 405 5.28 3.77 -19.00
N ARG A 406 4.93 2.47 -18.99
CA ARG A 406 3.55 2.00 -19.22
C ARG A 406 2.59 2.33 -18.08
N VAL A 407 3.10 2.60 -16.88
CA VAL A 407 2.27 2.81 -15.68
C VAL A 407 2.58 4.12 -14.94
N LEU A 408 3.78 4.69 -15.15
CA LEU A 408 4.20 5.94 -14.54
C LEU A 408 4.21 7.13 -15.53
N VAL A 409 3.97 8.32 -14.99
CA VAL A 409 4.18 9.61 -15.66
C VAL A 409 5.33 10.32 -14.96
N THR A 410 6.47 10.46 -15.65
CA THR A 410 7.67 11.04 -15.03
C THR A 410 7.75 12.54 -15.34
N HIS A 411 7.85 13.37 -14.31
CA HIS A 411 8.15 14.80 -14.45
C HIS A 411 9.56 15.13 -13.92
N PRO A 412 10.22 16.19 -14.42
CA PRO A 412 11.48 16.65 -13.88
C PRO A 412 11.31 17.11 -12.43
N ALA A 413 12.22 16.75 -11.52
CA ALA A 413 12.12 17.10 -10.10
C ALA A 413 12.12 18.61 -9.82
N VAL A 414 12.68 19.41 -10.73
CA VAL A 414 12.66 20.88 -10.67
C VAL A 414 11.28 21.49 -11.00
N MET A 415 10.41 20.72 -11.65
CA MET A 415 9.03 21.11 -11.96
C MET A 415 8.11 20.55 -10.87
N SER A 416 7.35 21.41 -10.20
CA SER A 416 6.39 20.96 -9.19
C SER A 416 5.28 20.11 -9.81
N GLU A 417 4.62 19.27 -9.01
CA GLU A 417 3.52 18.43 -9.46
C GLU A 417 2.38 19.28 -10.06
N VAL A 418 2.09 20.44 -9.45
CA VAL A 418 1.09 21.40 -9.95
C VAL A 418 1.49 21.99 -11.31
N ASP A 419 2.76 22.33 -11.50
CA ASP A 419 3.26 22.86 -12.78
C ASP A 419 3.23 21.79 -13.88
N ALA A 420 3.56 20.54 -13.55
CA ALA A 420 3.45 19.42 -14.48
C ALA A 420 1.98 19.15 -14.87
N ILE A 421 1.06 19.16 -13.90
CA ILE A 421 -0.39 19.05 -14.15
C ILE A 421 -0.86 20.20 -15.06
N LYS A 422 -0.47 21.45 -14.77
CA LYS A 422 -0.78 22.61 -15.59
C LYS A 422 -0.31 22.36 -17.03
N ALA A 423 0.95 21.97 -17.21
CA ALA A 423 1.55 21.73 -18.51
C ALA A 423 0.82 20.63 -19.30
N PHE A 424 0.43 19.53 -18.65
CA PHE A 424 -0.40 18.49 -19.29
C PHE A 424 -1.80 19.00 -19.65
N ARG A 425 -2.41 19.81 -18.78
CA ARG A 425 -3.76 20.34 -18.97
C ARG A 425 -3.83 21.41 -20.08
N THR A 426 -2.73 22.09 -20.36
CA THR A 426 -2.61 23.14 -21.39
C THR A 426 -1.87 22.68 -22.63
N GLN A 427 -1.15 21.55 -22.56
CA GLN A 427 -0.16 21.13 -23.54
C GLN A 427 0.94 22.17 -23.78
N ASP A 428 1.24 22.97 -22.75
CA ASP A 428 2.19 24.08 -22.82
C ASP A 428 2.93 24.26 -21.49
N ALA A 429 4.27 24.18 -21.54
CA ALA A 429 5.16 24.41 -20.41
C ALA A 429 5.99 25.71 -20.55
N SER A 430 5.64 26.60 -21.48
CA SER A 430 6.40 27.81 -21.77
C SER A 430 6.57 28.71 -20.55
N ASP A 431 5.52 28.88 -19.74
CA ASP A 431 5.58 29.66 -18.48
C ASP A 431 6.64 29.09 -17.53
N PHE A 432 6.68 27.77 -17.35
CA PHE A 432 7.68 27.12 -16.51
C PHE A 432 9.08 27.29 -17.08
N LEU A 433 9.27 27.06 -18.39
CA LEU A 433 10.58 27.18 -19.04
C LEU A 433 11.09 28.63 -19.07
N ALA A 434 10.21 29.63 -19.06
CA ALA A 434 10.54 31.04 -18.95
C ALA A 434 10.79 31.48 -17.50
N SER A 435 10.36 30.70 -16.50
CA SER A 435 10.50 31.08 -15.09
C SER A 435 11.96 31.04 -14.60
N ASP A 436 12.28 31.93 -13.67
CA ASP A 436 13.56 31.99 -12.94
C ASP A 436 13.27 32.03 -11.44
N PRO A 437 12.93 30.88 -10.83
CA PRO A 437 12.58 30.83 -9.41
C PRO A 437 13.75 31.21 -8.48
N SER A 438 15.00 31.09 -8.93
CA SER A 438 16.18 31.48 -8.14
C SER A 438 16.55 32.96 -8.28
N LYS A 439 15.95 33.68 -9.24
CA LYS A 439 16.20 35.10 -9.54
C LYS A 439 17.67 35.38 -9.90
N LEU A 440 18.33 34.43 -10.56
CA LEU A 440 19.74 34.54 -10.96
C LEU A 440 19.92 35.02 -12.40
N GLY A 441 18.85 35.39 -13.11
CA GLY A 441 18.85 35.74 -14.52
C GLY A 441 18.91 34.52 -15.44
N LEU A 442 18.75 33.31 -14.91
CA LEU A 442 18.81 32.05 -15.66
C LEU A 442 17.44 31.36 -15.59
N THR A 443 16.72 31.37 -16.71
CA THR A 443 15.43 30.68 -16.78
C THR A 443 15.60 29.16 -16.73
N MET A 444 14.57 28.44 -16.28
CA MET A 444 14.56 26.97 -16.27
C MET A 444 14.86 26.37 -17.65
N GLY A 445 14.38 27.01 -18.72
CA GLY A 445 14.58 26.58 -20.10
C GLY A 445 15.97 26.89 -20.66
N SER A 446 16.82 27.64 -19.95
CA SER A 446 18.22 27.85 -20.32
C SER A 446 19.08 26.60 -20.05
N ASN A 447 18.66 25.76 -19.11
CA ASN A 447 19.22 24.43 -18.90
C ASN A 447 18.65 23.43 -19.92
N SER A 448 19.50 22.96 -20.84
CA SER A 448 19.10 22.04 -21.92
C SER A 448 18.59 20.68 -21.42
N GLY A 449 19.09 20.21 -20.27
CA GLY A 449 18.63 18.98 -19.64
C GLY A 449 17.20 19.12 -19.10
N VAL A 450 16.90 20.23 -18.42
CA VAL A 450 15.54 20.54 -17.93
C VAL A 450 14.58 20.69 -19.10
N ARG A 451 14.93 21.47 -20.13
CA ARG A 451 14.10 21.66 -21.32
C ARG A 451 13.75 20.31 -21.97
N ARG A 452 14.75 19.47 -22.25
CA ARG A 452 14.54 18.15 -22.86
C ARG A 452 13.65 17.26 -21.99
N ALA A 453 13.83 17.28 -20.68
CA ALA A 453 13.03 16.47 -19.77
C ALA A 453 11.55 16.91 -19.78
N VAL A 454 11.28 18.21 -19.82
CA VAL A 454 9.91 18.77 -19.96
C VAL A 454 9.30 18.41 -21.31
N GLU A 455 10.03 18.58 -22.41
CA GLU A 455 9.58 18.23 -23.76
C GLU A 455 9.27 16.73 -23.88
N ASN A 456 10.12 15.88 -23.30
CA ASN A 456 9.90 14.44 -23.24
C ASN A 456 8.64 14.09 -22.44
N MET A 457 8.46 14.71 -21.26
CA MET A 457 7.27 14.52 -20.42
C MET A 457 5.99 14.85 -21.19
N LEU A 458 5.93 16.02 -21.85
CA LEU A 458 4.77 16.42 -22.64
C LEU A 458 4.53 15.50 -23.83
N ARG A 459 5.59 15.11 -24.55
CA ARG A 459 5.50 14.20 -25.70
C ARG A 459 4.97 12.81 -25.31
N GLN A 460 5.38 12.29 -24.15
CA GLN A 460 4.88 11.01 -23.64
C GLN A 460 3.42 11.11 -23.16
N GLY A 461 2.99 12.29 -22.72
CA GLY A 461 1.65 12.50 -22.19
C GLY A 461 1.43 11.84 -20.83
N TRP A 462 0.24 12.05 -20.26
CA TRP A 462 -0.14 11.57 -18.93
C TRP A 462 -1.02 10.32 -18.96
N THR A 463 -1.65 10.03 -20.10
CA THR A 463 -2.53 8.86 -20.25
C THR A 463 -1.73 7.57 -20.36
N ARG A 464 -2.21 6.49 -19.74
CA ARG A 464 -1.64 5.15 -19.87
C ARG A 464 -2.70 4.14 -20.27
N PRO A 465 -2.45 3.29 -21.29
CA PRO A 465 -3.43 2.31 -21.74
C PRO A 465 -3.57 1.19 -20.71
N THR A 466 -4.80 0.67 -20.54
CA THR A 466 -5.07 -0.50 -19.67
C THR A 466 -4.16 -1.68 -20.02
N ALA A 467 -3.92 -1.94 -21.31
CA ALA A 467 -3.03 -3.02 -21.74
C ALA A 467 -1.60 -2.90 -21.20
N GLY A 468 -1.09 -1.67 -21.03
CA GLY A 468 0.22 -1.41 -20.45
C GLY A 468 0.29 -1.81 -18.96
N PHE A 469 -0.74 -1.48 -18.20
CA PHE A 469 -0.87 -1.93 -16.81
C PHE A 469 -0.98 -3.45 -16.71
N GLU A 470 -1.80 -4.09 -17.54
CA GLU A 470 -1.96 -5.55 -17.50
C GLU A 470 -0.65 -6.27 -17.81
N GLU A 471 0.14 -5.76 -18.77
CA GLU A 471 1.45 -6.33 -19.08
C GLU A 471 2.44 -6.17 -17.94
N TRP A 472 2.51 -4.98 -17.35
CA TRP A 472 3.35 -4.71 -16.20
C TRP A 472 2.97 -5.56 -14.97
N LYS A 473 1.66 -5.67 -14.64
CA LYS A 473 1.16 -6.49 -13.53
C LYS A 473 1.55 -7.96 -13.67
N ARG A 474 1.52 -8.51 -14.90
CA ARG A 474 1.98 -9.89 -15.14
C ARG A 474 3.45 -10.08 -14.76
N GLY A 475 4.30 -9.10 -15.03
CA GLY A 475 5.70 -9.10 -14.60
C GLY A 475 5.84 -9.09 -13.07
N VAL A 476 5.07 -8.24 -12.40
CA VAL A 476 5.03 -8.20 -10.92
C VAL A 476 4.56 -9.54 -10.33
N TRP A 477 3.51 -10.14 -10.88
CA TRP A 477 3.00 -11.44 -10.40
C TRP A 477 3.98 -12.58 -10.65
N ALA A 478 4.70 -12.59 -11.77
CA ALA A 478 5.75 -13.57 -12.01
C ALA A 478 6.90 -13.44 -10.98
N ASN A 479 7.26 -12.22 -10.59
CA ASN A 479 8.25 -11.99 -9.54
C ASN A 479 7.74 -12.44 -8.17
N ASN A 480 6.46 -12.16 -7.85
CA ASN A 480 5.81 -12.66 -6.65
C ASN A 480 5.80 -14.20 -6.61
N ASP A 481 5.58 -14.86 -7.75
CA ASP A 481 5.64 -16.31 -7.84
C ASP A 481 7.02 -16.85 -7.54
N ALA A 482 8.05 -16.26 -8.15
CA ALA A 482 9.43 -16.63 -7.90
C ALA A 482 9.80 -16.45 -6.41
N ALA A 483 9.33 -15.37 -5.78
CA ALA A 483 9.52 -15.13 -4.35
C ALA A 483 8.84 -16.20 -3.48
N MET A 484 7.57 -16.52 -3.76
CA MET A 484 6.86 -17.57 -3.02
C MET A 484 7.48 -18.95 -3.23
N VAL A 485 7.94 -19.29 -4.44
CA VAL A 485 8.66 -20.55 -4.70
C VAL A 485 9.94 -20.64 -3.85
N ARG A 486 10.70 -19.55 -3.71
CA ARG A 486 11.88 -19.53 -2.83
C ARG A 486 11.50 -19.73 -1.37
N ILE A 487 10.46 -19.06 -0.91
CA ILE A 487 9.95 -19.18 0.46
C ILE A 487 9.52 -20.62 0.75
N LEU A 488 8.73 -21.24 -0.14
CA LEU A 488 8.24 -22.62 0.02
C LEU A 488 9.35 -23.69 -0.03
N SER A 489 10.51 -23.35 -0.58
CA SER A 489 11.66 -24.26 -0.72
C SER A 489 12.80 -23.96 0.24
N ASP A 490 12.66 -22.93 1.10
CA ASP A 490 13.76 -22.33 1.87
C ASP A 490 15.00 -21.98 1.02
N ALA A 491 14.80 -21.61 -0.25
CA ALA A 491 15.89 -21.20 -1.12
C ALA A 491 16.43 -19.81 -0.70
N ARG A 492 17.75 -19.65 -0.86
CA ARG A 492 18.46 -18.38 -0.65
C ARG A 492 18.47 -17.53 -1.92
#